data_AF-A0A382R2Y1-F1
#
_entry.id   AF-A0A382R2Y1-F1
#
_cell.length_a   1.000
_cell.length_b   1.000
_cell.length_c   1.000
_cell.angle_alpha   90.00
_cell.angle_beta   90.00
_cell.angle_gamma   90.00
#
_symmetry.space_group_name_H-M   'P 1'
#
loop_
_entity.id
_entity.type
_entity.pdbx_description
1 polymer ?
#
loop_
_entity_poly.entity_id
_entity_poly.type
_entity_poly.pdbx_seq_one_letter_code
_entity_poly.pdbx_strand_id
1 'polypeptide(L)'
;MLVPIWMTCGPLASFLVYDARVQEKKTHIGILLFLAALGFITIIDTGAKYMTADLPPLVLVWGYFLGIFASVCVLALTKGSHLPQEISSRRLVLHFGRAGLLVASISFAFIALRFMTLADVTAISFTAPLFITVLAVLFLGEKVDRARWLAVLVGLAGVLIVVRPGSGLLSW
;
A
#
# COMPACT_ATOMS: atom_id res chain seq x y z
N MET A 1 -29.11 -35.69 -26.65
CA MET A 1 -27.87 -36.23 -26.06
C MET A 1 -26.83 -35.12 -26.09
N LEU A 2 -25.98 -35.02 -25.05
CA LEU A 2 -24.98 -33.98 -24.75
C LEU A 2 -25.43 -32.86 -23.79
N VAL A 3 -25.77 -33.29 -22.56
CA VAL A 3 -25.69 -32.44 -21.36
C VAL A 3 -24.19 -32.28 -21.00
N PRO A 4 -23.67 -31.06 -20.79
CA PRO A 4 -22.25 -30.85 -20.48
C PRO A 4 -21.88 -31.41 -19.09
N ILE A 5 -20.86 -32.28 -19.07
CA ILE A 5 -20.33 -33.01 -17.90
C ILE A 5 -19.76 -32.12 -16.78
N TRP A 6 -19.61 -30.81 -17.00
CA TRP A 6 -19.10 -29.85 -16.01
C TRP A 6 -20.10 -29.50 -14.88
N MET A 7 -21.37 -29.95 -15.00
CA MET A 7 -22.42 -29.67 -14.01
C MET A 7 -22.58 -30.74 -12.93
N THR A 8 -21.94 -31.92 -13.04
CA THR A 8 -22.30 -33.07 -12.20
C THR A 8 -21.40 -33.41 -11.02
N CYS A 9 -20.17 -32.91 -10.87
CA CYS A 9 -19.40 -33.16 -9.63
C CYS A 9 -18.18 -32.25 -9.51
N GLY A 10 -18.15 -31.38 -8.50
CA GLY A 10 -16.93 -30.64 -8.18
C GLY A 10 -17.03 -29.81 -6.89
N PRO A 11 -16.16 -30.02 -5.88
CA PRO A 11 -16.06 -29.18 -4.69
C PRO A 11 -15.78 -27.69 -4.99
N LEU A 12 -15.33 -27.38 -6.21
CA LEU A 12 -15.08 -26.02 -6.72
C LEU A 12 -16.34 -25.15 -6.86
N ALA A 13 -17.48 -25.72 -7.27
CA ALA A 13 -18.73 -24.96 -7.39
C ALA A 13 -19.27 -24.59 -6.00
N SER A 14 -19.18 -25.51 -5.03
CA SER A 14 -19.46 -25.22 -3.63
C SER A 14 -18.47 -24.24 -3.02
N PHE A 15 -17.18 -24.28 -3.40
CA PHE A 15 -16.16 -23.35 -2.87
C PHE A 15 -16.35 -21.93 -3.39
N LEU A 16 -16.61 -21.73 -4.68
CA LEU A 16 -16.89 -20.40 -5.25
C LEU A 16 -18.18 -19.78 -4.69
N VAL A 17 -19.22 -20.59 -4.49
CA VAL A 17 -20.47 -20.14 -3.88
C VAL A 17 -20.30 -19.92 -2.37
N TYR A 18 -19.48 -20.71 -1.68
CA TYR A 18 -19.15 -20.52 -0.27
C TYR A 18 -18.35 -19.23 -0.06
N ASP A 19 -17.32 -19.00 -0.87
CA ASP A 19 -16.49 -17.80 -0.82
C ASP A 19 -17.32 -16.55 -1.16
N ALA A 20 -18.16 -16.60 -2.20
CA ALA A 20 -19.06 -15.49 -2.54
C ALA A 20 -20.07 -15.16 -1.43
N ARG A 21 -20.63 -16.17 -0.74
CA ARG A 21 -21.57 -15.97 0.38
C ARG A 21 -20.90 -15.52 1.68
N VAL A 22 -19.65 -15.93 1.92
CA VAL A 22 -18.85 -15.44 3.05
C VAL A 22 -18.38 -14.01 2.79
N GLN A 23 -18.05 -13.67 1.54
CA GLN A 23 -17.69 -12.32 1.10
C GLN A 23 -18.85 -11.35 1.38
N GLU A 24 -20.08 -11.64 0.90
CA GLU A 24 -21.25 -10.77 1.08
C GLU A 24 -21.57 -10.44 2.54
N LYS A 25 -21.44 -11.42 3.46
CA LYS A 25 -21.88 -11.25 4.84
C LYS A 25 -20.96 -10.35 5.68
N LYS A 26 -19.76 -9.99 5.19
CA LYS A 26 -18.78 -9.16 5.91
C LYS A 26 -18.22 -7.98 5.11
N THR A 27 -18.65 -7.77 3.87
CA THR A 27 -18.17 -6.64 3.02
C THR A 27 -18.32 -5.29 3.72
N HIS A 28 -19.43 -5.04 4.41
CA HIS A 28 -19.68 -3.78 5.12
C HIS A 28 -18.68 -3.53 6.27
N ILE A 29 -18.30 -4.57 7.01
CA ILE A 29 -17.26 -4.49 8.04
C ILE A 29 -15.90 -4.20 7.39
N GLY A 30 -15.61 -4.84 6.26
CA GLY A 30 -14.40 -4.56 5.48
C GLY A 30 -14.32 -3.11 4.98
N ILE A 31 -15.43 -2.57 4.46
CA ILE A 31 -15.52 -1.17 4.03
C ILE A 31 -15.33 -0.23 5.23
N LEU A 32 -16.00 -0.48 6.35
CA LEU A 32 -15.87 0.35 7.56
C LEU A 32 -14.43 0.32 8.12
N LEU A 33 -13.79 -0.86 8.14
CA LEU A 33 -12.39 -0.99 8.55
C LEU A 33 -11.45 -0.23 7.61
N PHE A 34 -11.69 -0.27 6.30
CA PHE A 34 -10.91 0.46 5.32
C PHE A 34 -11.05 1.98 5.50
N LEU A 35 -12.29 2.47 5.67
CA LEU A 35 -12.55 3.88 5.96
C LEU A 35 -11.92 4.33 7.29
N ALA A 36 -12.00 3.51 8.33
CA ALA A 36 -11.35 3.79 9.61
C ALA A 36 -9.82 3.87 9.44
N ALA A 37 -9.22 2.94 8.69
CA ALA A 37 -7.78 2.95 8.41
C ALA A 37 -7.35 4.22 7.65
N LEU A 38 -8.12 4.65 6.64
CA LEU A 38 -7.87 5.91 5.94
C LEU A 38 -7.97 7.13 6.88
N GLY A 39 -8.93 7.13 7.81
CA GLY A 39 -9.05 8.15 8.84
C GLY A 39 -7.81 8.22 9.73
N PHE A 40 -7.35 7.08 10.24
CA PHE A 40 -6.12 7.00 11.04
C PHE A 40 -4.89 7.49 10.27
N ILE A 41 -4.73 7.09 9.01
CA ILE A 41 -3.63 7.56 8.15
C ILE A 41 -3.67 9.08 8.02
N THR A 42 -4.84 9.65 7.76
CA THR A 42 -4.99 11.10 7.60
C THR A 42 -4.65 11.86 8.89
N ILE A 43 -5.03 11.32 10.05
CA ILE A 43 -4.70 11.89 11.37
C ILE A 43 -3.19 11.86 11.58
N ILE A 44 -2.51 10.75 11.26
CA ILE A 44 -1.06 10.60 11.37
C ILE A 44 -0.35 11.62 10.46
N ASP A 45 -0.74 11.71 9.19
CA ASP A 45 -0.10 12.60 8.21
C ASP A 45 -0.31 14.07 8.58
N THR A 46 -1.51 14.43 9.05
CA THR A 46 -1.82 15.79 9.50
C THR A 46 -1.01 16.14 10.75
N GLY A 47 -0.98 15.24 11.75
CA GLY A 47 -0.19 15.43 12.97
C GLY A 47 1.31 15.56 12.68
N ALA A 48 1.83 14.71 11.80
CA ALA A 48 3.21 14.77 11.34
C ALA A 48 3.52 16.13 10.69
N LYS A 49 2.63 16.64 9.82
CA LYS A 49 2.79 17.95 9.16
C LYS A 49 2.83 19.11 10.16
N TYR A 50 2.00 19.10 11.20
CA TYR A 50 2.07 20.11 12.25
C TYR A 50 3.38 20.02 13.02
N MET A 51 3.83 18.81 13.36
CA MET A 51 5.08 18.63 14.11
C MET A 51 6.34 18.95 13.29
N THR A 52 6.31 18.84 11.96
CA THR A 52 7.45 19.25 11.10
C THR A 52 7.73 20.76 11.11
N ALA A 53 6.81 21.59 11.62
CA ALA A 53 7.05 23.03 11.74
C ALA A 53 8.07 23.36 12.85
N ASP A 54 8.08 22.57 13.92
CA ASP A 54 8.87 22.83 15.12
C ASP A 54 10.01 21.82 15.34
N LEU A 55 9.95 20.64 14.70
CA LEU A 55 10.91 19.55 14.89
C LEU A 55 11.73 19.26 13.63
N PRO A 56 13.03 18.95 13.77
CA PRO A 56 13.85 18.48 12.66
C PRO A 56 13.24 17.21 12.02
N PRO A 57 13.14 17.12 10.68
CA PRO A 57 12.53 15.98 9.98
C PRO A 57 13.12 14.62 10.36
N LEU A 58 14.42 14.59 10.72
CA LEU A 58 15.13 13.37 11.12
C LEU A 58 14.57 12.76 12.42
N VAL A 59 14.18 13.60 13.38
CA VAL A 59 13.62 13.15 14.67
C VAL A 59 12.23 12.54 14.46
N LEU A 60 11.44 13.13 13.56
CA LEU A 60 10.10 12.65 13.25
C LEU A 60 10.12 11.25 12.61
N VAL A 61 11.05 11.02 11.68
CA VAL A 61 11.23 9.70 11.05
C VAL A 61 11.72 8.66 12.05
N TRP A 62 12.66 9.03 12.92
CA TRP A 62 13.06 8.18 14.04
C TRP A 62 11.89 7.80 14.94
N GLY A 63 11.03 8.77 15.30
CA GLY A 63 9.83 8.54 16.10
C GLY A 63 8.83 7.61 15.42
N TYR A 64 8.64 7.72 14.10
CA TYR A 64 7.76 6.84 13.33
C TYR A 64 8.24 5.38 13.35
N PHE A 65 9.54 5.15 13.10
CA PHE A 65 10.14 3.81 13.17
C PHE A 65 10.08 3.22 14.57
N LEU A 66 10.35 4.03 15.60
CA LEU A 66 10.24 3.60 16.98
C LEU A 66 8.80 3.25 17.35
N GLY A 67 7.82 4.03 16.88
CA GLY A 67 6.40 3.76 17.10
C GLY A 67 5.94 2.45 16.46
N ILE A 68 6.37 2.17 15.23
CA ILE A 68 6.11 0.88 14.57
C ILE A 68 6.75 -0.25 15.38
N PHE A 69 8.02 -0.12 15.75
CA PHE A 69 8.74 -1.12 16.54
C PHE A 69 8.04 -1.37 17.90
N ALA A 70 7.67 -0.31 18.60
CA ALA A 70 6.95 -0.39 19.87
C ALA A 70 5.58 -1.06 19.70
N SER A 71 4.83 -0.75 18.65
CA SER A 71 3.54 -1.39 18.38
C SER A 71 3.68 -2.89 18.13
N VAL A 72 4.73 -3.31 17.40
CA VAL A 72 5.07 -4.72 17.16
C VAL A 72 5.48 -5.40 18.47
N CYS A 73 6.29 -4.74 19.30
CA CYS A 73 6.68 -5.23 20.61
C CYS A 73 5.49 -5.38 21.57
N VAL A 74 4.59 -4.40 21.63
CA VAL A 74 3.36 -4.47 22.44
C VAL A 74 2.47 -5.60 21.97
N LEU A 75 2.31 -5.79 20.65
CA LEU A 75 1.56 -6.92 20.11
C LEU A 75 2.23 -8.27 20.44
N ALA A 76 3.56 -8.34 20.39
CA ALA A 76 4.33 -9.54 20.75
C ALA A 76 4.22 -9.89 22.24
N LEU A 77 4.19 -8.88 23.12
CA LEU A 77 4.07 -9.04 24.57
C LEU A 77 2.62 -9.36 25.00
N THR A 78 1.63 -8.75 24.36
CA THR A 78 0.20 -8.96 24.70
C THR A 78 -0.38 -10.26 24.16
N LYS A 79 0.14 -10.77 23.03
CA LYS A 79 -0.31 -12.06 22.43
C LYS A 79 0.53 -13.28 22.84
N GLY A 80 1.25 -13.19 23.96
CA GLY A 80 2.20 -14.20 24.48
C GLY A 80 2.08 -15.62 23.88
N SER A 81 3.15 -16.10 23.23
CA SER A 81 3.32 -17.44 22.63
C SER A 81 2.28 -17.94 21.61
N HIS A 82 1.14 -17.29 21.46
CA HIS A 82 0.16 -17.47 20.38
C HIS A 82 0.33 -16.39 19.32
N LEU A 83 1.57 -16.01 19.03
CA LEU A 83 1.83 -15.44 17.71
C LEU A 83 1.39 -16.51 16.71
N PRO A 84 0.55 -16.18 15.71
CA PRO A 84 0.08 -17.17 14.77
C PRO A 84 1.28 -17.95 14.25
N GLN A 85 1.21 -19.28 14.27
CA GLN A 85 2.26 -20.18 13.79
C GLN A 85 2.69 -19.90 12.33
N GLU A 86 2.09 -18.92 11.66
CA GLU A 86 2.56 -18.31 10.42
C GLU A 86 3.87 -17.50 10.53
N ILE A 87 4.42 -17.29 11.74
CA ILE A 87 5.87 -16.98 11.91
C ILE A 87 6.73 -18.24 11.69
N SER A 88 6.16 -19.27 11.05
CA SER A 88 6.90 -20.39 10.49
C SER A 88 7.98 -19.87 9.55
N SER A 89 9.20 -19.92 10.06
CA SER A 89 10.56 -19.94 9.49
C SER A 89 10.77 -19.79 7.96
N ARG A 90 9.83 -20.20 7.10
CA ARG A 90 9.93 -20.14 5.63
C ARG A 90 9.71 -18.75 4.99
N ARG A 91 9.06 -17.80 5.66
CA ARG A 91 8.84 -16.44 5.13
C ARG A 91 9.73 -15.36 5.73
N LEU A 92 10.65 -15.71 6.63
CA LEU A 92 11.53 -14.75 7.30
C LEU A 92 12.37 -13.96 6.29
N VAL A 93 12.89 -14.62 5.25
CA VAL A 93 13.64 -13.97 4.15
C VAL A 93 12.79 -12.94 3.41
N LEU A 94 11.49 -13.21 3.22
CA LEU A 94 10.58 -12.29 2.55
C LEU A 94 10.23 -11.08 3.44
N HIS A 95 10.13 -11.29 4.77
CA HIS A 95 9.95 -10.20 5.73
C HIS A 95 11.21 -9.32 5.82
N PHE A 96 12.40 -9.91 5.84
CA PHE A 96 13.67 -9.18 5.78
C PHE A 96 13.84 -8.44 4.45
N GLY A 97 13.49 -9.07 3.32
CA GLY A 97 13.50 -8.41 2.01
C GLY A 97 12.55 -7.22 1.95
N ARG A 98 11.32 -7.37 2.48
CA ARG A 98 10.35 -6.27 2.58
C ARG A 98 10.85 -5.14 3.49
N ALA A 99 11.40 -5.48 4.66
CA ALA A 99 11.95 -4.49 5.58
C ALA A 99 13.16 -3.76 4.98
N GLY A 100 14.07 -4.49 4.34
CA GLY A 100 15.22 -3.91 3.64
C GLY A 100 14.82 -3.02 2.48
N LEU A 101 13.84 -3.43 1.67
CA LEU A 101 13.31 -2.62 0.57
C LEU A 101 12.62 -1.35 1.09
N LEU A 102 11.90 -1.43 2.21
CA LEU A 102 11.29 -0.26 2.85
C LEU A 102 12.36 0.73 3.34
N VAL A 103 13.39 0.23 4.02
CA VAL A 103 14.51 1.06 4.49
C VAL A 103 15.21 1.71 3.30
N ALA A 104 15.54 0.94 2.26
CA ALA A 104 16.17 1.45 1.04
C ALA A 104 15.30 2.52 0.36
N SER A 105 14.00 2.30 0.23
CA SER A 105 13.06 3.27 -0.34
C SER A 105 13.06 4.58 0.44
N ILE A 106 13.05 4.52 1.77
CA ILE A 106 13.05 5.71 2.62
C ILE A 106 14.40 6.43 2.51
N SER A 107 15.52 5.69 2.54
CA SER A 107 16.85 6.27 2.33
C SER A 107 16.96 6.97 0.97
N PHE A 108 16.47 6.36 -0.12
CA PHE A 108 16.45 7.00 -1.43
C PHE A 108 15.55 8.23 -1.47
N ALA A 109 14.40 8.22 -0.80
CA ALA A 109 13.53 9.39 -0.70
C ALA A 109 14.24 10.56 0.02
N PHE A 110 14.97 10.30 1.09
CA PHE A 110 15.79 11.30 1.78
C PHE A 110 16.93 11.83 0.92
N ILE A 111 17.59 10.96 0.15
CA ILE A 111 18.63 11.38 -0.81
C ILE A 111 18.01 12.26 -1.91
N ALA A 112 16.84 11.89 -2.45
CA ALA A 112 16.13 12.67 -3.46
C ALA A 112 15.76 14.06 -2.92
N LEU A 113 15.27 14.17 -1.68
CA LEU A 113 14.98 15.45 -1.03
C LEU A 113 16.21 16.36 -0.86
N ARG A 114 17.43 15.80 -0.87
CA ARG A 114 18.67 16.58 -0.82
C ARG A 114 19.04 17.20 -2.16
N PHE A 115 18.66 16.57 -3.28
CA PHE A 115 19.05 16.99 -4.63
C PHE A 115 17.90 17.64 -5.42
N MET A 116 16.65 17.41 -5.03
CA MET A 116 15.45 17.89 -5.71
C MET A 116 14.56 18.70 -4.77
N THR A 117 13.78 19.62 -5.34
CA THR A 117 12.78 20.36 -4.57
C THR A 117 11.64 19.43 -4.13
N LEU A 118 10.94 19.76 -3.03
CA LEU A 118 9.79 19.00 -2.54
C LEU A 118 8.72 18.77 -3.62
N ALA A 119 8.56 19.71 -4.55
CA ALA A 119 7.63 19.61 -5.67
C ALA A 119 8.01 18.47 -6.63
N ASP A 120 9.29 18.33 -6.96
CA ASP A 120 9.75 17.27 -7.87
C ASP A 120 9.63 15.87 -7.25
N VAL A 121 9.91 15.76 -5.94
CA VAL A 121 9.76 14.49 -5.20
C VAL A 121 8.30 14.03 -5.15
N THR A 122 7.36 14.97 -4.98
CA THR A 122 5.92 14.64 -5.01
C THR A 122 5.48 14.25 -6.43
N ALA A 123 5.93 14.96 -7.47
CA ALA A 123 5.67 14.62 -8.87
C ALA A 123 6.09 13.18 -9.23
N ILE A 124 7.29 12.76 -8.80
CA ILE A 124 7.80 11.40 -9.01
C ILE A 124 7.01 10.37 -8.19
N SER A 125 6.59 10.71 -6.98
CA SER A 125 5.83 9.80 -6.12
C SER A 125 4.48 9.44 -6.73
N PHE A 126 3.88 10.32 -7.53
CA PHE A 126 2.65 10.03 -8.25
C PHE A 126 2.81 9.07 -9.43
N THR A 127 4.03 8.79 -9.87
CA THR A 127 4.29 7.73 -10.85
C THR A 127 4.36 6.35 -10.17
N ALA A 128 4.41 6.27 -8.84
CA ALA A 128 4.45 5.01 -8.10
C ALA A 128 3.31 4.02 -8.44
N PRO A 129 2.03 4.43 -8.63
CA PRO A 129 0.95 3.51 -9.00
C PRO A 129 1.18 2.81 -10.34
N LEU A 130 1.83 3.49 -11.30
CA LEU A 130 2.22 2.88 -12.57
C LEU A 130 3.28 1.79 -12.36
N PHE A 131 4.33 2.09 -11.60
CA PHE A 131 5.36 1.11 -11.30
C PHE A 131 4.79 -0.08 -10.52
N ILE A 132 3.91 0.16 -9.54
CA ILE A 132 3.25 -0.91 -8.79
C ILE A 132 2.41 -1.79 -9.70
N THR A 133 1.65 -1.22 -10.63
CA THR A 133 0.83 -2.02 -11.56
C THR A 133 1.67 -2.81 -12.56
N VAL A 134 2.75 -2.23 -13.09
CA VAL A 134 3.71 -2.94 -13.95
C VAL A 134 4.41 -4.06 -13.18
N LEU A 135 4.90 -3.80 -11.98
CA LEU A 135 5.54 -4.80 -11.13
C LEU A 135 4.54 -5.89 -10.72
N ALA A 136 3.27 -5.58 -10.49
CA ALA A 136 2.25 -6.57 -10.21
C ALA A 136 2.05 -7.53 -11.40
N VAL A 137 2.01 -7.03 -12.64
CA VAL A 137 1.97 -7.87 -13.84
C VAL A 137 3.22 -8.75 -13.94
N LEU A 138 4.40 -8.18 -13.71
CA LEU A 138 5.68 -8.87 -13.91
C LEU A 138 5.96 -9.93 -12.83
N PHE A 139 5.74 -9.60 -11.55
CA PHE A 139 6.02 -10.49 -10.43
C PHE A 139 4.88 -11.48 -10.15
N LEU A 140 3.62 -11.05 -10.31
CA LEU A 140 2.45 -11.87 -9.97
C LEU A 140 1.89 -12.61 -11.18
N GLY A 141 2.26 -12.23 -12.41
CA GLY A 141 1.80 -12.87 -13.64
C GLY A 141 0.31 -12.67 -13.93
N GLU A 142 -0.38 -11.80 -13.17
CA GLU A 142 -1.80 -11.51 -13.37
C GLU A 142 -2.01 -10.66 -14.62
N LYS A 143 -2.98 -11.06 -15.46
CA LYS A 143 -3.41 -10.27 -16.61
C LYS A 143 -4.25 -9.10 -16.11
N VAL A 144 -3.66 -7.91 -16.14
CA VAL A 144 -4.36 -6.69 -15.75
C VAL A 144 -5.33 -6.27 -16.84
N ASP A 145 -6.61 -6.15 -16.47
CA ASP A 145 -7.68 -5.76 -17.37
C ASP A 145 -7.48 -4.32 -17.90
N ARG A 146 -7.97 -4.04 -19.13
CA ARG A 146 -7.84 -2.72 -19.77
C ARG A 146 -8.48 -1.61 -18.93
N ALA A 147 -9.55 -1.92 -18.21
CA ALA A 147 -10.20 -0.99 -17.30
C ALA A 147 -9.26 -0.50 -16.17
N ARG A 148 -8.35 -1.37 -15.71
CA ARG A 148 -7.42 -1.07 -14.62
C ARG A 148 -6.26 -0.20 -15.11
N TRP A 149 -5.80 -0.42 -16.35
CA TRP A 149 -4.87 0.49 -17.04
C TRP A 149 -5.47 1.89 -17.22
N LEU A 150 -6.73 1.98 -17.64
CA LEU A 150 -7.43 3.25 -17.75
C LEU A 150 -7.55 3.96 -16.39
N ALA A 151 -7.87 3.24 -15.32
CA ALA A 151 -7.94 3.82 -13.98
C ALA A 151 -6.60 4.42 -13.52
N VAL A 152 -5.48 3.74 -13.81
CA VAL A 152 -4.14 4.26 -13.49
C VAL A 152 -3.81 5.51 -14.31
N LEU A 153 -4.09 5.49 -15.61
CA LEU A 153 -3.85 6.65 -16.49
C LEU A 153 -4.70 7.86 -16.10
N VAL A 154 -5.97 7.63 -15.75
CA VAL A 154 -6.87 8.69 -15.25
C VAL A 154 -6.38 9.24 -13.91
N GLY A 155 -5.93 8.37 -13.00
CA GLY A 155 -5.31 8.80 -11.74
C GLY A 155 -4.06 9.66 -11.95
N LEU A 156 -3.19 9.25 -12.88
CA LEU A 156 -1.99 10.02 -13.24
C LEU A 156 -2.34 11.37 -13.88
N ALA A 157 -3.35 11.41 -14.75
CA ALA A 157 -3.83 12.64 -15.37
C ALA A 157 -4.39 13.61 -14.32
N GLY A 158 -5.18 13.11 -13.36
CA GLY A 158 -5.70 13.91 -12.25
C GLY A 158 -4.60 14.54 -11.41
N VAL A 159 -3.53 13.80 -11.14
CA VAL A 159 -2.34 14.33 -10.48
C VAL A 159 -1.66 15.43 -11.29
N LEU A 160 -1.41 15.20 -12.59
CA LEU A 160 -0.71 16.17 -13.45
C LEU A 160 -1.42 17.54 -13.45
N ILE A 161 -2.75 17.53 -13.35
CA ILE A 161 -3.57 18.73 -13.21
C ILE A 161 -3.30 19.43 -11.86
N VAL A 162 -3.23 18.68 -10.75
CA VAL A 162 -2.98 19.22 -9.40
C VAL A 162 -1.56 19.73 -9.24
N VAL A 163 -0.57 18.98 -9.72
CA VAL A 163 0.86 19.30 -9.58
C VAL A 163 1.24 20.54 -10.41
N ARG A 164 0.41 20.93 -11.39
CA ARG A 164 0.60 22.08 -12.30
C ARG A 164 2.09 22.39 -12.52
N PRO A 165 2.84 21.46 -13.15
CA PRO A 165 4.26 21.64 -13.39
C PRO A 165 4.44 22.78 -14.40
N GLY A 166 4.60 24.02 -13.92
CA GLY A 166 4.74 25.18 -14.81
C GLY A 166 4.38 26.55 -14.25
N SER A 167 3.75 26.68 -13.07
CA SER A 167 3.41 28.03 -12.54
C SER A 167 4.62 28.86 -12.07
N GLY A 168 5.85 28.31 -12.13
CA GLY A 168 7.10 29.05 -11.93
C GLY A 168 8.00 29.14 -13.17
N LEU A 169 7.69 28.43 -14.27
CA LEU A 169 8.47 28.42 -15.52
C LEU A 169 7.79 29.21 -16.66
N LEU A 170 6.49 29.47 -16.53
CA LEU A 170 5.71 30.35 -17.41
C LEU A 170 5.31 31.63 -16.67
N SER A 171 6.26 32.28 -15.99
CA SER A 171 6.13 33.70 -15.66
C SER A 171 6.49 34.51 -16.92
N TRP A 172 5.52 34.69 -17.80
CA TRP A 172 5.47 35.88 -18.65
C TRP A 172 4.81 37.01 -17.86
#